data_AF-A0A7J9YSU5-F1
#
_entry.id   AF-A0A7J9YSU5-F1
#
_cell.length_a   1.000
_cell.length_b   1.000
_cell.length_c   1.000
_cell.angle_alpha   90.00
_cell.angle_beta   90.00
_cell.angle_gamma   90.00
#
_symmetry.space_group_name_H-M   'P 1'
#
loop_
_entity.id
_entity.type
_entity.pdbx_description
1 polymer ?
#
loop_
_entity_poly.entity_id
_entity_poly.type
_entity_poly.pdbx_seq_one_letter_code
_entity_poly.pdbx_strand_id
1 'polypeptide(L)'
;MTTVSNTVDEAAKLIRARISELDAERAKLERALASLTGGSAGRRRAARPTASAPRRRRRRRGGTRADQAVKLVTSNPGISASEIAARMKIQPNYLYRVLAELEREGKVRKDGRAYHPA
;
A
#
# COMPACT_ATOMS: atom_id res chain seq x y z
N MET A 1 -30.30 -9.58 47.15
CA MET A 1 -29.98 -10.70 46.26
C MET A 1 -29.41 -10.25 44.89
N THR A 2 -28.80 -9.05 44.77
CA THR A 2 -28.39 -8.47 43.47
C THR A 2 -26.90 -8.64 43.15
N THR A 3 -26.04 -8.82 44.16
CA THR A 3 -24.58 -8.93 44.00
C THR A 3 -24.13 -10.23 43.33
N VAL A 4 -24.80 -11.35 43.60
CA VAL A 4 -24.46 -12.66 43.02
C VAL A 4 -24.83 -12.74 41.54
N SER A 5 -25.90 -12.07 41.10
CA SER A 5 -26.27 -12.02 39.67
C SER A 5 -25.18 -11.30 38.87
N ASN A 6 -24.72 -10.15 39.37
CA ASN A 6 -23.70 -9.34 38.71
C ASN A 6 -22.37 -10.09 38.56
N THR A 7 -21.95 -10.88 39.56
CA THR A 7 -20.69 -11.64 39.48
C THR A 7 -20.77 -12.81 38.49
N VAL A 8 -21.93 -13.47 38.38
CA VAL A 8 -22.16 -14.54 37.40
C VAL A 8 -22.15 -13.97 35.98
N ASP A 9 -22.75 -12.80 35.77
CA ASP A 9 -22.75 -12.12 34.48
C ASP A 9 -21.33 -11.69 34.05
N GLU A 10 -20.53 -11.19 34.99
CA GLU A 10 -19.11 -10.87 34.76
C GLU A 10 -18.29 -12.12 34.43
N ALA A 11 -18.47 -13.21 35.17
CA ALA A 11 -17.80 -14.48 34.90
C ALA A 11 -18.16 -15.03 33.51
N ALA A 12 -19.44 -14.98 33.13
CA ALA A 12 -19.91 -15.40 31.80
C ALA A 12 -19.27 -14.55 30.69
N LYS A 13 -19.11 -13.24 30.90
CA LYS A 13 -18.45 -12.34 29.94
C LYS A 13 -16.97 -12.68 29.76
N LEU A 14 -16.25 -12.94 30.85
CA LEU A 14 -14.84 -13.34 30.81
C LEU A 14 -14.65 -14.67 30.08
N ILE A 15 -15.51 -15.65 30.34
CA ILE A 15 -15.46 -16.96 29.67
C ILE A 15 -15.71 -16.80 28.17
N ARG A 16 -16.71 -16.02 27.76
CA ARG A 16 -16.99 -15.76 26.33
C ARG A 16 -15.82 -15.06 25.64
N ALA A 17 -15.19 -14.09 26.30
CA ALA A 17 -13.99 -13.43 25.77
C ALA A 17 -12.86 -14.45 25.57
N ARG A 18 -12.63 -15.33 26.57
CA ARG A 18 -11.60 -16.36 26.48
C ARG A 18 -11.86 -17.38 25.37
N ILE A 19 -13.12 -17.77 25.15
CA ILE A 19 -13.52 -18.63 24.02
C ILE A 19 -13.16 -17.96 22.70
N SER A 20 -13.48 -16.67 22.52
CA SER A 20 -13.16 -15.95 21.29
C SER A 20 -11.65 -15.86 21.03
N GLU A 21 -10.83 -15.69 22.06
CA GLU A 21 -9.37 -15.70 21.93
C GLU A 21 -8.86 -17.07 21.48
N LEU A 22 -9.37 -18.14 22.11
CA LEU A 22 -8.99 -19.51 21.77
C LEU A 22 -9.41 -19.88 20.34
N ASP A 23 -10.57 -19.41 19.87
CA ASP A 23 -11.01 -19.64 18.49
C ASP A 23 -10.09 -18.95 17.47
N ALA A 24 -9.65 -17.72 17.78
CA ALA A 24 -8.69 -17.00 16.94
C ALA A 24 -7.33 -17.70 16.89
N GLU A 25 -6.87 -18.21 18.02
CA GLU A 25 -5.64 -19.00 18.11
C GLU A 25 -5.75 -20.34 17.36
N ARG A 26 -6.87 -21.06 17.54
CA ARG A 26 -7.20 -22.28 16.81
C ARG A 26 -7.16 -22.05 15.30
N ALA A 27 -7.80 -20.99 14.81
CA ALA A 27 -7.79 -20.66 13.38
C ALA A 27 -6.39 -20.29 12.85
N LYS A 28 -5.50 -19.76 13.69
CA LYS A 28 -4.09 -19.51 13.33
C LYS A 28 -3.31 -20.81 13.23
N LEU A 29 -3.50 -21.72 14.19
CA LEU A 29 -2.87 -23.03 14.21
C LEU A 29 -3.32 -23.91 13.05
N GLU A 30 -4.62 -23.92 12.71
CA GLU A 30 -5.14 -24.66 11.56
C GLU A 30 -4.52 -24.20 10.23
N ARG A 31 -4.31 -22.90 10.05
CA ARG A 31 -3.62 -22.35 8.87
C ARG A 31 -2.15 -22.77 8.80
N ALA A 32 -1.46 -22.74 9.95
CA ALA A 32 -0.09 -23.20 10.04
C ALA A 32 0.00 -24.71 9.73
N LEU A 33 -0.91 -25.51 10.30
CA LEU A 33 -1.01 -26.94 10.04
C LEU A 33 -1.26 -27.22 8.56
N ALA A 34 -2.24 -26.56 7.94
CA ALA A 34 -2.54 -26.71 6.51
C ALA A 34 -1.35 -26.35 5.61
N SER A 35 -0.52 -25.38 6.02
CA SER A 35 0.70 -25.02 5.30
C SER A 35 1.78 -26.10 5.41
N LEU A 36 1.85 -26.79 6.55
CA LEU A 36 2.80 -27.87 6.80
C LEU A 36 2.36 -29.21 6.17
N THR A 37 1.06 -29.51 6.18
CA THR A 37 0.50 -30.79 5.70
C THR A 37 0.02 -30.73 4.25
N GLY A 38 -0.35 -29.56 3.73
CA GLY A 38 -0.80 -29.36 2.34
C GLY A 38 0.33 -29.37 1.29
N GLY A 39 1.57 -29.67 1.70
CA GLY A 39 2.78 -29.58 0.88
C GLY A 39 3.16 -30.84 0.09
N SER A 40 2.31 -31.88 0.02
CA SER A 40 2.63 -33.14 -0.69
C SER A 40 1.73 -33.42 -1.90
N ALA A 41 1.45 -32.40 -2.70
CA ALA A 41 1.00 -32.59 -4.08
C ALA A 41 1.40 -31.39 -4.96
N GLY A 42 2.55 -31.49 -5.60
CA GLY A 42 2.79 -30.86 -6.90
C GLY A 42 3.02 -29.34 -6.92
N ARG A 43 4.30 -28.97 -6.98
CA ARG A 43 4.87 -28.08 -8.01
C ARG A 43 3.98 -26.93 -8.54
N ARG A 44 4.34 -25.71 -8.11
CA ARG A 44 4.25 -24.44 -8.87
C ARG A 44 2.90 -24.12 -9.54
N ARG A 45 2.12 -23.24 -8.93
CA ARG A 45 1.47 -22.14 -9.67
C ARG A 45 1.53 -20.84 -8.87
N ALA A 46 2.36 -19.93 -9.35
CA ALA A 46 2.10 -18.52 -9.18
C ALA A 46 0.70 -18.23 -9.77
N ALA A 47 -0.20 -17.70 -8.95
CA ALA A 47 -1.20 -16.68 -9.28
C ALA A 47 -2.38 -16.77 -8.31
N ARG A 48 -2.54 -15.73 -7.49
CA ARG A 48 -3.61 -14.72 -7.65
C ARG A 48 -3.61 -13.85 -6.39
N PRO A 49 -3.18 -12.58 -6.44
CA PRO A 49 -3.50 -11.68 -5.34
C PRO A 49 -5.02 -11.55 -5.32
N THR A 50 -5.66 -12.16 -4.34
CA THR A 50 -7.05 -11.91 -4.02
C THR A 50 -7.17 -10.43 -3.70
N ALA A 51 -8.06 -9.75 -4.42
CA ALA A 51 -8.39 -8.36 -4.16
C ALA A 51 -8.95 -8.24 -2.74
N SER A 52 -8.08 -8.00 -1.76
CA SER A 52 -8.43 -7.76 -0.37
C SER A 52 -7.97 -6.36 0.00
N ALA A 53 -8.92 -5.44 -0.17
CA ALA A 53 -8.91 -4.03 0.19
C ALA A 53 -7.73 -3.19 -0.35
N PRO A 54 -7.97 -1.98 -0.90
CA PRO A 54 -6.88 -1.03 -1.02
C PRO A 54 -6.41 -0.74 0.39
N ARG A 55 -5.30 -1.36 0.81
CA ARG A 55 -4.56 -0.95 2.01
C ARG A 55 -4.39 0.54 1.83
N ARG A 56 -5.16 1.33 2.58
CA ARG A 56 -5.18 2.79 2.56
C ARG A 56 -3.73 3.19 2.69
N ARG A 57 -3.08 3.41 1.54
CA ARG A 57 -1.67 3.75 1.46
C ARG A 57 -1.62 4.99 2.30
N ARG A 58 -1.02 4.88 3.49
CA ARG A 58 -0.77 5.98 4.40
C ARG A 58 -0.20 7.05 3.50
N ARG A 59 -1.01 8.05 3.14
CA ARG A 59 -0.60 9.14 2.25
C ARG A 59 0.55 9.75 3.01
N ARG A 60 1.78 9.37 2.64
CA ARG A 60 2.99 9.92 3.26
C ARG A 60 2.82 11.40 3.02
N ARG A 61 2.61 12.14 4.11
CA ARG A 61 2.44 13.57 4.12
C ARG A 61 3.82 14.13 3.79
N GLY A 62 4.08 14.20 2.50
CA GLY A 62 5.38 14.51 1.89
C GLY A 62 5.15 14.50 0.40
N GLY A 63 5.16 15.70 -0.20
CA GLY A 63 4.86 15.94 -1.61
C GLY A 63 5.50 14.87 -2.48
N THR A 64 4.66 14.23 -3.29
CA THR A 64 5.10 13.11 -4.11
C THR A 64 6.22 13.58 -5.04
N ARG A 65 7.07 12.64 -5.50
CA ARG A 65 8.07 12.97 -6.52
C ARG A 65 7.43 13.59 -7.77
N ALA A 66 6.17 13.25 -8.05
CA ALA A 66 5.37 13.88 -9.10
C ALA A 66 5.15 15.39 -8.83
N ASP A 67 4.71 15.77 -7.62
CA ASP A 67 4.52 17.19 -7.25
C ASP A 67 5.83 17.99 -7.33
N GLN A 68 6.95 17.37 -6.95
CA GLN A 68 8.29 17.98 -7.06
C GLN A 68 8.69 18.20 -8.53
N ALA A 69 8.41 17.22 -9.40
CA ALA A 69 8.68 17.34 -10.83
C ALA A 69 7.85 18.48 -11.46
N VAL A 70 6.56 18.58 -11.14
CA VAL A 70 5.70 19.67 -11.63
C VAL A 70 6.24 21.04 -11.20
N LYS A 71 6.65 21.19 -9.94
CA LYS A 71 7.28 22.44 -9.46
C LYS A 71 8.53 22.80 -10.26
N LEU A 72 9.40 21.83 -10.53
CA LEU A 72 10.63 22.07 -11.29
C LEU A 72 10.35 22.48 -12.74
N VAL A 73 9.38 21.85 -13.39
CA VAL A 73 8.95 22.21 -14.76
C VAL A 73 8.29 23.59 -14.78
N THR A 74 7.48 23.92 -13.77
CA THR A 74 6.85 25.25 -13.66
C THR A 74 7.89 26.35 -13.46
N SER A 75 8.91 26.10 -12.62
CA SER A 75 9.98 27.06 -12.37
C SER A 75 11.02 27.14 -13.49
N ASN A 76 11.14 26.11 -14.34
CA ASN A 76 12.09 26.05 -15.46
C ASN A 76 11.38 25.45 -16.69
N PRO A 77 10.54 26.24 -17.40
CA PRO A 77 9.90 25.77 -18.62
C PRO A 77 10.97 25.38 -19.65
N GLY A 78 10.79 24.24 -20.28
CA GLY A 78 11.76 23.73 -21.26
C GLY A 78 12.83 22.79 -20.68
N ILE A 79 12.79 22.49 -19.38
CA ILE A 79 13.74 21.57 -18.75
C ILE A 79 13.57 20.13 -19.27
N SER A 80 14.69 19.42 -19.44
CA SER A 80 14.65 18.01 -19.85
C SER A 80 14.43 17.06 -18.68
N ALA A 81 13.92 15.86 -18.97
CA ALA A 81 13.79 14.81 -17.95
C ALA A 81 15.13 14.51 -17.26
N SER A 82 16.23 14.44 -18.00
CA SER A 82 17.55 14.15 -17.43
C SER A 82 17.99 15.19 -16.39
N GLU A 83 17.72 16.48 -16.64
CA GLU A 83 18.07 17.56 -15.72
C GLU A 83 17.18 17.57 -14.47
N ILE A 84 15.87 17.34 -14.64
CA ILE A 84 14.96 17.16 -13.50
C ILE A 84 15.44 16.01 -12.63
N ALA A 85 15.81 14.87 -13.24
CA ALA A 85 16.27 13.68 -12.53
C ALA A 85 17.56 13.97 -11.73
N ALA A 86 18.51 14.69 -12.32
CA ALA A 86 19.74 15.11 -11.67
C ALA A 86 19.46 16.02 -10.45
N ARG A 87 18.61 17.05 -10.61
CA ARG A 87 18.23 17.96 -9.51
C ARG A 87 17.51 17.26 -8.37
N MET A 88 16.65 16.30 -8.69
CA MET A 88 15.89 15.52 -7.70
C MET A 88 16.69 14.35 -7.11
N LYS A 89 17.89 14.07 -7.63
CA LYS A 89 18.73 12.92 -7.29
C LYS A 89 17.96 11.59 -7.41
N ILE A 90 17.29 11.40 -8.54
CA ILE A 90 16.54 10.17 -8.87
C ILE A 90 16.98 9.60 -10.21
N GLN A 91 16.65 8.33 -10.45
CA GLN A 91 16.96 7.67 -11.71
C GLN A 91 16.10 8.21 -12.86
N PRO A 92 16.68 8.51 -14.05
CA PRO A 92 15.92 9.01 -15.20
C PRO A 92 14.78 8.10 -15.62
N ASN A 93 14.97 6.77 -15.57
CA ASN A 93 13.93 5.79 -15.91
C ASN A 93 12.68 5.93 -15.02
N TYR A 94 12.86 6.23 -13.74
CA TYR A 94 11.74 6.48 -12.84
C TYR A 94 11.02 7.77 -13.21
N LEU A 95 11.76 8.82 -13.55
CA LEU A 95 11.17 10.10 -13.91
C LEU A 95 10.36 10.03 -15.21
N TYR A 96 10.80 9.25 -16.22
CA TYR A 96 10.00 9.06 -17.44
C TYR A 96 8.61 8.49 -17.14
N ARG A 97 8.52 7.53 -16.22
CA ARG A 97 7.22 6.96 -15.79
C ARG A 97 6.35 8.01 -15.09
N VAL A 98 6.95 8.80 -14.21
CA VAL A 98 6.25 9.87 -13.48
C VAL A 98 5.78 10.98 -14.42
N LEU A 99 6.62 11.41 -15.37
CA LEU A 99 6.25 12.44 -16.34
C LEU A 99 5.15 11.97 -17.30
N ALA A 100 5.17 10.69 -17.71
CA ALA A 100 4.08 10.11 -18.51
C ALA A 100 2.74 10.09 -17.76
N GLU A 101 2.75 9.80 -16.46
CA GLU A 101 1.54 9.90 -15.62
C GLU A 101 1.06 11.35 -15.49
N LEU A 102 1.98 12.30 -15.27
CA LEU A 102 1.65 13.73 -15.14
C LEU A 102 1.15 14.36 -16.43
N GLU A 103 1.65 13.92 -17.59
CA GLU A 103 1.18 14.32 -18.91
C GLU A 103 -0.25 13.82 -19.15
N ARG A 104 -0.54 12.56 -18.79
CA ARG A 104 -1.90 12.00 -18.85
C ARG A 104 -2.87 12.72 -17.90
N GLU A 105 -2.38 13.20 -16.76
CA GLU A 105 -3.14 14.03 -15.82
C GLU A 105 -3.30 15.50 -16.28
N GLY A 106 -2.64 15.91 -17.37
CA GLY A 106 -2.70 17.28 -17.88
C GLY A 106 -1.98 18.30 -17.01
N LYS A 107 -0.89 17.90 -16.32
CA LYS A 107 -0.09 18.80 -15.47
C LYS A 107 1.18 19.31 -16.14
N VAL A 108 1.70 18.57 -17.11
CA VAL A 108 2.87 18.93 -17.92
C VAL A 108 2.63 18.51 -19.36
N ARG A 109 3.22 19.24 -20.29
CA ARG A 109 3.23 18.92 -21.72
C ARG A 109 4.66 18.65 -22.17
N LYS A 110 4.84 17.59 -22.95
CA LYS A 110 6.12 17.28 -23.57
C LYS A 110 6.25 18.02 -24.90
N ASP A 111 7.39 18.68 -25.10
CA ASP A 111 7.78 19.27 -26.37
C ASP A 111 9.18 18.76 -26.75
N GLY A 112 9.23 17.76 -27.63
CA GLY A 112 10.46 17.05 -27.97
C GLY A 112 11.14 16.41 -26.75
N ARG A 113 12.28 16.96 -26.33
CA ARG A 113 13.04 16.51 -25.14
C ARG A 113 12.76 17.36 -23.89
N ALA A 114 12.04 18.46 -24.06
CA ALA A 114 11.76 19.45 -23.06
C ALA A 114 10.35 19.25 -22.48
N TYR A 115 10.14 19.69 -21.25
CA TYR A 115 8.84 19.69 -20.59
C TYR A 115 8.40 21.11 -20.25
N HIS A 116 7.13 21.38 -20.50
CA HIS A 116 6.47 22.63 -20.21
C HIS A 116 5.31 22.37 -19.24
N PRO A 117 4.89 23.36 -18.44
CA PRO A 117 3.61 23.28 -17.75
C PRO A 117 2.47 23.11 -18.79
N ALA A 118 1.44 22.36 -18.43
CA ALA A 118 0.27 22.13 -19.29
C ALA A 118 -0.58 23.38 -19.47
#